data_AF-A0A365L7P7-F1
#
_entry.id   AF-A0A365L7P7-F1
#
_cell.length_a   1.000
_cell.length_b   1.000
_cell.length_c   1.000
_cell.angle_alpha   90.00
_cell.angle_beta   90.00
_cell.angle_gamma   90.00
#
_symmetry.space_group_name_H-M   'P 1'
#
loop_
_entity.id
_entity.type
_entity.pdbx_description
1 polymer ?
#
loop_
_entity_poly.entity_id
_entity_poly.type
_entity_poly.pdbx_seq_one_letter_code
_entity_poly.pdbx_strand_id
1 'polypeptide(L)' 'MTYIIDHAKKFIHELTYQEKRCGIEQTPADHRELTDSAPYIYTLEKEKMYAKCPYCHEVPLIID' A
#
# COMPACT_ATOMS: atom_id res chain seq x y z
N MET A 1 -6.47 6.01 -9.52
CA MET A 1 -6.05 5.91 -8.10
C MET A 1 -4.55 5.79 -8.10
N THR A 2 -3.86 6.48 -7.20
CA THR A 2 -2.40 6.43 -7.09
C THR A 2 -2.00 5.57 -5.90
N TYR A 3 -0.98 4.75 -6.09
CA TYR A 3 -0.47 3.78 -5.13
C TYR A 3 1.02 4.00 -4.88
N ILE A 4 1.45 3.75 -3.65
CA ILE A 4 2.86 3.58 -3.29
C ILE A 4 3.07 2.11 -2.96
N ILE A 5 4.01 1.48 -3.65
CA ILE A 5 4.39 0.09 -3.45
C ILE A 5 5.60 0.07 -2.52
N ASP A 6 5.46 -0.58 -1.37
CA ASP A 6 6.57 -0.90 -0.48
C ASP A 6 7.15 -2.25 -0.89
N HIS A 7 8.27 -2.26 -1.61
CA HIS A 7 8.93 -3.49 -2.03
C HIS A 7 9.67 -4.19 -0.88
N ALA A 8 10.02 -3.47 0.19
CA ALA A 8 10.71 -4.06 1.35
C ALA A 8 9.76 -4.95 2.16
N LYS A 9 8.51 -4.51 2.33
CA LYS A 9 7.47 -5.24 3.07
C LYS A 9 6.46 -5.96 2.19
N LYS A 10 6.51 -5.72 0.87
CA LYS A 10 5.52 -6.17 -0.12
C LYS A 10 4.10 -5.69 0.21
N PHE A 11 3.99 -4.41 0.57
CA PHE A 11 2.71 -3.77 0.83
C PHE A 11 2.31 -2.78 -0.27
N ILE A 12 1.03 -2.70 -0.55
CA ILE A 12 0.42 -1.75 -1.47
C ILE A 12 -0.31 -0.70 -0.62
N HIS A 13 0.07 0.57 -0.79
CA HIS A 13 -0.51 1.71 -0.09
C HIS A 13 -1.30 2.56 -1.06
N GLU A 14 -2.59 2.74 -0.85
CA GLU A 14 -3.37 3.74 -1.59
C GLU A 14 -3.06 5.13 -1.04
N LEU A 15 -2.63 6.05 -1.93
CA LEU A 15 -2.16 7.38 -1.54
C LEU A 15 -3.26 8.18 -0.83
N THR A 16 -4.51 7.97 -1.23
CA THR A 16 -5.70 8.60 -0.65
C THR A 16 -5.93 8.23 0.81
N TYR A 17 -5.47 7.05 1.24
CA TYR A 17 -5.69 6.54 2.59
C TYR A 17 -4.37 6.30 3.35
N GLN A 18 -3.29 6.94 2.90
CA GLN A 18 -1.99 6.79 3.54
C GLN A 18 -1.99 7.46 4.92
N GLU A 19 -1.97 6.64 5.96
CA GLU A 19 -1.86 7.07 7.35
C GLU A 19 -0.40 7.06 7.80
N LYS A 20 0.03 7.99 8.67
CA LYS A 20 1.39 7.98 9.25
C LYS A 20 1.76 6.63 9.89
N ARG A 21 0.78 5.94 10.47
CA ARG A 21 0.96 4.64 11.14
C ARG A 21 1.38 3.49 10.21
N CYS A 22 1.21 3.62 8.89
CA CYS A 22 1.66 2.59 7.96
C CYS A 22 3.19 2.50 7.84
N GLY A 23 3.91 3.56 8.25
CA GLY A 23 5.37 3.56 8.32
C GLY A 23 6.09 3.55 6.96
N ILE A 24 5.38 3.85 5.87
CA ILE A 24 5.96 3.92 4.51
C ILE A 24 7.04 5.01 4.36
N GLU A 25 7.03 6.03 5.22
CA GLU A 25 8.07 7.06 5.27
C GLU A 25 9.43 6.50 5.75
N GLN A 26 9.41 5.38 6.50
CA GLN A 26 10.61 4.71 7.00
C GLN A 26 11.21 3.75 5.96
N THR A 27 10.43 3.36 4.94
CA THR A 27 10.94 2.55 3.84
C THR A 27 11.83 3.42 2.94
N PRO A 28 13.06 3.00 2.61
CA PRO A 28 13.95 3.80 1.76
C PRO A 28 13.31 4.13 0.40
N ALA A 29 13.68 5.25 -0.20
CA ALA A 29 13.13 5.68 -1.48
C ALA A 29 13.34 4.64 -2.59
N ASP A 30 14.50 3.97 -2.62
CA ASP A 30 14.83 2.94 -3.62
C ASP A 30 14.00 1.65 -3.48
N HIS A 31 13.31 1.50 -2.36
CA HIS A 31 12.39 0.38 -2.09
C HIS A 31 10.92 0.79 -2.20
N ARG A 32 10.64 1.99 -2.74
CA ARG A 32 9.30 2.51 -2.97
C ARG A 32 9.07 2.82 -4.44
N GLU A 33 7.93 2.40 -4.95
CA GLU A 33 7.50 2.72 -6.31
C GLU A 33 6.16 3.44 -6.28
N LEU A 34 6.04 4.54 -7.03
CA LEU A 34 4.78 5.26 -7.21
C LEU A 34 4.17 4.83 -8.53
N THR A 35 2.91 4.41 -8.52
CA THR A 35 2.20 3.91 -9.71
C THR A 35 0.71 4.25 -9.64
N ASP A 36 0.08 4.50 -10.78
CA ASP A 36 -1.37 4.66 -10.92
C ASP A 36 -2.01 3.52 -11.75
N SER A 37 -1.21 2.51 -12.10
CA SER A 37 -1.61 1.40 -12.95
C SER A 37 -2.37 0.32 -12.16
N ALA A 38 -3.70 0.36 -12.23
CA ALA A 38 -4.55 -0.66 -11.62
C ALA A 38 -4.27 -2.11 -12.09
N PRO A 39 -3.98 -2.38 -13.38
CA PRO A 39 -3.58 -3.72 -13.82
C PRO A 39 -2.32 -4.22 -13.13
N TYR A 40 -1.35 -3.34 -12.91
CA TYR A 40 -0.11 -3.70 -12.23
C TYR A 40 -0.34 -4.03 -10.74
N ILE A 41 -1.18 -3.25 -10.05
CA ILE A 41 -1.60 -3.57 -8.68
C ILE A 41 -2.24 -4.96 -8.59
N TYR A 42 -3.15 -5.27 -9.53
CA TYR A 42 -3.79 -6.58 -9.57
C TYR A 42 -2.76 -7.71 -9.73
N THR A 43 -1.78 -7.55 -10.61
CA THR A 43 -0.67 -8.51 -10.75
C THR A 43 0.16 -8.62 -9.47
N LEU A 44 0.45 -7.51 -8.79
CA LEU A 44 1.18 -7.53 -7.52
C LEU A 44 0.43 -8.34 -6.45
N GLU A 45 -0.89 -8.12 -6.32
CA GLU A 45 -1.74 -8.84 -5.36
C GLU A 45 -1.88 -10.34 -5.70
N LYS A 46 -2.11 -10.67 -6.98
CA LYS A 46 -2.44 -12.04 -7.39
C LYS A 46 -1.23 -12.92 -7.66
N GLU A 47 -0.16 -12.36 -8.22
CA GLU A 47 0.96 -13.15 -8.72
C GLU A 47 2.23 -12.95 -7.91
N LYS A 48 2.40 -11.78 -7.28
CA LYS A 48 3.64 -11.43 -6.57
C LYS A 48 3.51 -11.48 -5.05
N MET A 49 2.34 -11.86 -4.54
CA MET A 49 2.02 -11.97 -3.10
C MET A 49 2.22 -10.66 -2.33
N TYR A 50 1.90 -9.53 -2.96
CA TYR A 50 1.80 -8.27 -2.26
C TYR A 50 0.45 -8.19 -1.55
N ALA A 51 0.43 -7.58 -0.37
CA ALA A 51 -0.80 -7.38 0.38
C ALA A 51 -1.15 -5.89 0.42
N LYS A 52 -2.44 -5.56 0.52
CA LYS A 52 -2.85 -4.19 0.85
C LYS A 52 -2.37 -3.86 2.26
N CYS A 53 -1.88 -2.64 2.44
CA CYS A 53 -1.47 -2.16 3.75
C CYS A 53 -2.66 -2.19 4.73
N PRO A 54 -2.57 -2.89 5.87
CA PRO A 54 -3.67 -3.02 6.81
C PRO A 54 -4.07 -1.67 7.41
N TYR A 55 -3.12 -0.74 7.52
CA TYR A 55 -3.32 0.57 8.11
C TYR A 55 -3.93 1.60 7.16
N CYS A 56 -3.77 1.39 5.84
CA CYS A 56 -4.31 2.29 4.82
C CYS A 56 -5.79 2.02 4.56
N HIS A 57 -6.30 0.81 4.78
CA HIS A 57 -7.72 0.50 4.61
C HIS A 57 -8.37 0.01 5.90
N GLU A 58 -7.79 0.34 7.05
CA GLU A 58 -8.44 0.08 8.33
C GLU A 58 -9.72 0.94 8.35
N VAL A 59 -10.85 0.31 8.03
CA VAL A 59 -12.16 0.86 8.34
C VAL A 59 -12.20 0.90 9.87
N PRO A 60 -12.28 2.08 10.51
CA PRO A 60 -12.51 2.11 11.94
C PRO A 60 -13.83 1.37 12.18
N LEU A 61 -13.76 0.23 12.86
CA LEU A 61 -14.94 -0.42 13.40
C LEU A 61 -15.47 0.50 14.50
N ILE A 62 -16.28 1.48 14.12
CA ILE A 62 -17.11 2.22 15.06
C ILE A 62 -18.24 1.26 15.43
N ILE A 63 -18.10 0.61 16.58
CA ILE A 63 -19.18 -0.11 17.24
C ILE A 63 -19.91 0.94 18.08
N ASP A 64 -21.15 1.26 17.71
CA ASP A 64 -22.08 2.09 18.47
C ASP A 64 -22.68 1.27 19.63
#